data_AF-A0A957U3G5-F1
#
_entry.id   AF-A0A957U3G5-F1
#
_cell.length_a   1.000
_cell.length_b   1.000
_cell.length_c   1.000
_cell.angle_alpha   90.00
_cell.angle_beta   90.00
_cell.angle_gamma   90.00
#
_symmetry.space_group_name_H-M   'P 1'
#
loop_
_entity.id
_entity.type
_entity.pdbx_description
1 polymer ?
#
loop_
_entity_poly.entity_id
_entity_poly.type
_entity_poly.pdbx_seq_one_letter_code
_entity_poly.pdbx_strand_id
1 'polypeptide(L)'
;GYQYGDTDFLKYNEEIYLNFSQELRVGSEPVSIGKAFTTAKQRFLAETTELRGIHEKAYHVTTLYGLPMMRIFLPFGRTQPADESSIVQAVTNVAREPGNTLGLQSVDLTVDFTLTEHTLALSSVGDDSTITATYLAASDGVISNPVEPVLPLAFRNVGVADTVLRGIGFRGGVYVDLPDILPLTGAAATEVRGVHAAFLSQVFFPIVPWRINYFDQLANPATGTTRLALVPGQYRSDTPTGLTGILRKWADMRFRLYYSDNISSYPALDGNVPALAAPPNIVQVTSTIGGDQVDFQATVVGDPAAGVQEVWLTYTICDNAACNGSWLPLDLTQNDSDSTRWDGTLLLNGTPASHVRYMVHAVNGVGLVSIATNLGATYTPGVDPGDLTSNGAAASQAVQTGLSLVDPSAEVAYGTQVTFTARLTNTVGALAGQP
;
A
#
# COMPACT_ATOMS: atom_id res chain seq x y z
N GLY A 1 13.88 28.10 3.92
CA GLY A 1 13.51 27.39 2.67
C GLY A 1 12.05 27.65 2.38
N TYR A 2 11.63 27.52 1.12
CA TYR A 2 10.20 27.56 0.78
C TYR A 2 9.46 26.41 1.49
N GLN A 3 8.36 26.75 2.13
CA GLN A 3 7.48 25.81 2.82
C GLN A 3 6.39 25.34 1.86
N TYR A 4 5.87 24.15 2.09
CA TYR A 4 4.84 23.51 1.30
C TYR A 4 3.63 23.19 2.17
N GLY A 5 2.45 23.41 1.59
CA GLY A 5 1.17 22.91 2.05
C GLY A 5 0.50 22.10 0.94
N ASP A 6 -0.72 21.65 1.20
CA ASP A 6 -1.61 21.13 0.16
C ASP A 6 -2.75 22.13 -0.05
N THR A 7 -3.30 22.17 -1.26
CA THR A 7 -4.35 23.13 -1.64
C THR A 7 -5.64 22.94 -0.83
N ASP A 8 -5.97 21.70 -0.48
CA ASP A 8 -7.23 21.34 0.17
C ASP A 8 -7.05 20.85 1.62
N PHE A 9 -5.83 20.44 1.99
CA PHE A 9 -5.54 19.81 3.27
C PHE A 9 -4.35 20.43 4.00
N LEU A 10 -4.38 20.38 5.34
CA LEU A 10 -3.20 20.70 6.16
C LEU A 10 -2.19 19.55 6.05
N LYS A 11 -1.19 19.71 5.18
CA LYS A 11 -0.17 18.70 4.89
C LYS A 11 1.25 19.27 4.89
N TYR A 12 2.23 18.39 4.93
CA TYR A 12 3.66 18.72 4.82
C TYR A 12 4.12 19.67 5.95
N ASN A 13 4.58 20.89 5.63
CA ASN A 13 5.05 21.82 6.65
C ASN A 13 3.91 22.29 7.57
N GLU A 14 2.70 22.49 7.04
CA GLU A 14 1.53 22.93 7.79
C GLU A 14 1.13 21.92 8.86
N GLU A 15 1.20 20.63 8.52
CA GLU A 15 0.95 19.53 9.44
C GLU A 15 1.98 19.50 10.57
N ILE A 16 3.27 19.70 10.28
CA ILE A 16 4.31 19.78 11.32
C ILE A 16 4.05 20.98 12.25
N TYR A 17 3.60 22.13 11.74
CA TYR A 17 3.25 23.29 12.58
C TYR A 17 1.99 23.08 13.41
N LEU A 18 1.00 22.39 12.86
CA LEU A 18 -0.18 21.96 13.61
C LEU A 18 0.24 21.04 14.75
N ASN A 19 1.03 20.00 14.46
CA ASN A 19 1.54 19.07 15.46
C ASN A 19 2.35 19.80 16.53
N PHE A 20 3.24 20.71 16.16
CA PHE A 20 3.99 21.54 17.11
C PHE A 20 3.09 22.33 18.06
N SER A 21 2.05 22.97 17.50
CA SER A 21 1.09 23.73 18.28
C SER A 21 0.28 22.85 19.23
N GLN A 22 -0.03 21.62 18.83
CA GLN A 22 -0.68 20.61 19.69
C GLN A 22 0.26 20.14 20.81
N GLU A 23 1.52 19.85 20.51
CA GLU A 23 2.50 19.38 21.50
C GLU A 23 2.78 20.41 22.61
N LEU A 24 2.70 21.71 22.31
CA LEU A 24 2.80 22.76 23.33
C LEU A 24 1.67 22.70 24.38
N ARG A 25 0.56 22.02 24.08
CA ARG A 25 -0.61 21.88 24.96
C ARG A 25 -0.58 20.60 25.80
N VAL A 26 0.32 19.66 25.52
CA VAL A 26 0.31 18.33 26.14
C VAL A 26 0.76 18.37 27.60
N GLY A 27 0.04 17.66 28.48
CA GLY A 27 0.32 17.51 29.91
C GLY A 27 -0.16 18.70 30.76
N SER A 28 0.36 18.82 31.98
CA SER A 28 0.03 19.91 32.93
C SER A 28 1.16 20.94 33.11
N GLU A 29 2.39 20.62 32.71
CA GLU A 29 3.59 21.43 33.01
C GLU A 29 3.96 22.38 31.86
N PRO A 30 4.76 23.43 32.10
CA PRO A 30 5.32 24.22 31.00
C PRO A 30 6.11 23.33 30.02
N VAL A 31 5.84 23.40 28.72
CA VAL A 31 6.47 22.54 27.71
C VAL A 31 7.62 23.29 27.04
N SER A 32 8.81 22.66 26.92
CA SER A 32 9.91 23.29 26.19
C SER A 32 9.63 23.27 24.69
N ILE A 33 9.92 24.39 24.04
CA ILE A 33 9.72 24.58 22.61
C ILE A 33 10.49 23.53 21.79
N GLY A 34 11.74 23.27 22.16
CA GLY A 34 12.57 22.26 21.48
C GLY A 34 11.97 20.86 21.60
N LYS A 35 11.46 20.48 22.79
CA LYS A 35 10.82 19.18 22.98
C LYS A 35 9.55 19.07 22.14
N ALA A 36 8.67 20.07 22.20
CA ALA A 36 7.44 20.08 21.42
C ALA A 36 7.72 19.96 19.91
N PHE A 37 8.75 20.65 19.41
CA PHE A 37 9.10 20.58 18.00
C PHE A 37 9.69 19.22 17.60
N THR A 38 10.56 18.63 18.41
CA THR A 38 11.07 17.27 18.18
C THR A 38 9.93 16.24 18.17
N THR A 39 9.03 16.31 19.15
CA THR A 39 7.88 15.39 19.22
C THR A 39 6.93 15.59 18.03
N ALA A 40 6.68 16.82 17.59
CA ALA A 40 5.88 17.10 16.41
C ALA A 40 6.45 16.49 15.13
N LYS A 41 7.77 16.53 14.97
CA LYS A 41 8.47 15.91 13.84
C LYS A 41 8.45 14.37 13.92
N GLN A 42 8.62 13.81 15.11
CA GLN A 42 8.48 12.36 15.33
C GLN A 42 7.06 11.89 15.00
N ARG A 43 6.05 12.65 15.45
CA ARG A 43 4.64 12.40 15.14
C ARG A 43 4.37 12.45 13.64
N PHE A 44 4.88 13.45 12.93
CA PHE A 44 4.78 13.53 11.47
C PHE A 44 5.33 12.27 10.78
N LEU A 45 6.49 11.76 11.19
CA LEU A 45 7.04 10.51 10.65
C LEU A 45 6.17 9.29 11.00
N ALA A 46 5.61 9.26 12.20
CA ALA A 46 4.75 8.17 12.66
C ALA A 46 3.37 8.14 12.00
N GLU A 47 2.88 9.30 11.54
CA GLU A 47 1.59 9.48 10.86
C GLU A 47 1.74 9.60 9.33
N THR A 48 2.96 9.49 8.79
CA THR A 48 3.20 9.41 7.35
C THR A 48 3.28 7.93 6.91
N THR A 49 2.40 7.51 6.00
CA THR A 49 2.36 6.12 5.52
C THR A 49 3.55 5.74 4.64
N GLU A 50 3.98 6.67 3.79
CA GLU A 50 5.12 6.50 2.89
C GLU A 50 5.86 7.83 2.73
N LEU A 51 7.14 7.85 3.10
CA LEU A 51 7.98 9.02 2.90
C LEU A 51 8.25 9.21 1.40
N ARG A 52 7.87 10.39 0.90
CA ARG A 52 8.12 10.86 -0.46
C ARG A 52 9.09 12.03 -0.37
N GLY A 53 9.68 12.42 -1.51
CA GLY A 53 10.61 13.55 -1.54
C GLY A 53 10.04 14.85 -0.96
N ILE A 54 8.73 15.09 -1.10
CA ILE A 54 8.07 16.25 -0.49
C ILE A 54 7.97 16.13 1.04
N HIS A 55 7.69 14.93 1.58
CA HIS A 55 7.68 14.67 3.02
C HIS A 55 9.08 14.86 3.63
N GLU A 56 10.11 14.30 2.99
CA GLU A 56 11.50 14.46 3.42
C GLU A 56 11.93 15.92 3.38
N LYS A 57 11.59 16.64 2.30
CA LYS A 57 11.87 18.07 2.19
C LYS A 57 11.17 18.84 3.30
N ALA A 58 9.87 18.65 3.49
CA ALA A 58 9.10 19.31 4.55
C ALA A 58 9.70 19.05 5.92
N TYR A 59 10.03 17.79 6.21
CA TYR A 59 10.70 17.39 7.44
C TYR A 59 12.04 18.12 7.61
N HIS A 60 12.91 18.17 6.60
CA HIS A 60 14.22 18.79 6.72
C HIS A 60 14.18 20.32 6.80
N VAL A 61 13.33 20.99 6.02
CA VAL A 61 13.29 22.45 5.95
C VAL A 61 12.51 23.10 7.08
N THR A 62 11.64 22.35 7.76
CA THR A 62 10.97 22.86 8.97
C THR A 62 12.00 23.02 10.07
N THR A 63 12.24 24.26 10.46
CA THR A 63 13.17 24.65 11.51
C THR A 63 12.59 25.78 12.35
N LEU A 64 12.97 25.83 13.62
CA LEU A 64 12.59 26.90 14.52
C LEU A 64 13.82 27.69 14.94
N TYR A 65 13.76 29.02 14.78
CA TYR A 65 14.79 29.93 15.26
C TYR A 65 14.43 30.40 16.68
N GLY A 66 15.35 30.23 17.63
CA GLY A 66 15.16 30.71 18.99
C GLY A 66 15.87 29.84 20.04
N LEU A 67 15.43 30.00 21.30
CA LEU A 67 15.94 29.26 22.46
C LEU A 67 15.12 27.97 22.67
N PRO A 68 15.63 26.77 22.31
CA PRO A 68 14.85 25.53 22.40
C PRO A 68 14.48 25.14 23.84
N MET A 69 15.22 25.64 24.83
CA MET A 69 14.96 25.42 26.25
C MET A 69 13.86 26.34 26.83
N MET A 70 13.42 27.37 26.10
CA MET A 70 12.32 28.21 26.54
C MET A 70 11.05 27.38 26.68
N ARG A 71 10.37 27.53 27.83
CA ARG A 71 9.15 26.77 28.15
C ARG A 71 7.94 27.66 28.05
N ILE A 72 6.89 27.16 27.41
CA ILE A 72 5.61 27.84 27.31
C ILE A 72 4.62 27.15 28.25
N PHE A 73 3.96 27.94 29.09
CA PHE A 73 2.84 27.48 29.91
C PHE A 73 1.54 28.03 29.33
N LEU A 74 0.81 27.20 28.59
CA LEU A 74 -0.50 27.57 28.07
C LEU A 74 -1.55 27.45 29.19
N PRO A 75 -2.27 28.54 29.53
CA PRO A 75 -3.18 28.57 30.68
C PRO A 75 -4.49 27.80 30.45
N PHE A 76 -4.86 27.53 29.19
CA PHE A 76 -6.09 26.83 28.83
C PHE A 76 -5.86 25.85 27.68
N GLY A 77 -6.81 24.92 27.50
CA GLY A 77 -6.81 23.99 26.37
C GLY A 77 -5.73 22.91 26.47
N ARG A 78 -5.21 22.59 27.67
CA ARG A 78 -4.26 21.50 27.85
C ARG A 78 -4.88 20.17 27.41
N THR A 79 -4.08 19.34 26.74
CA THR A 79 -4.46 18.00 26.30
C THR A 79 -3.66 16.95 27.07
N GLN A 80 -4.19 15.75 27.19
CA GLN A 80 -3.40 14.63 27.69
C GLN A 80 -2.52 14.09 26.55
N PRO A 81 -1.38 13.44 26.88
CA PRO A 81 -0.66 12.64 25.90
C PRO A 81 -1.63 11.64 25.24
N ALA A 82 -1.44 11.40 23.94
CA ALA A 82 -2.19 10.36 23.26
C ALA A 82 -1.88 9.01 23.93
N ASP A 83 -2.93 8.33 24.39
CA ASP A 83 -2.85 6.95 24.85
C ASP A 83 -3.54 6.10 23.78
N GLU A 84 -2.74 5.33 23.05
CA GLU A 84 -3.21 4.48 21.96
C GLU A 84 -2.97 3.03 22.38
N SER A 85 -4.00 2.36 22.90
CA SER A 85 -3.91 0.94 23.23
C SER A 85 -3.78 0.10 21.96
N SER A 86 -2.96 -0.95 22.01
CA SER A 86 -2.87 -1.90 20.91
C SER A 86 -4.21 -2.59 20.67
N ILE A 87 -4.63 -2.71 19.42
CA ILE A 87 -5.80 -3.51 19.04
C ILE A 87 -5.49 -5.01 19.06
N VAL A 88 -4.21 -5.39 19.18
CA VAL A 88 -3.78 -6.78 19.33
C VAL A 88 -3.63 -7.09 20.82
N GLN A 89 -4.55 -7.92 21.35
CA GLN A 89 -4.57 -8.28 22.76
C GLN A 89 -3.63 -9.44 23.10
N ALA A 90 -3.47 -10.38 22.17
CA ALA A 90 -2.61 -11.54 22.33
C ALA A 90 -2.16 -12.06 20.96
N VAL A 91 -1.00 -12.71 20.95
CA VAL A 91 -0.45 -13.42 19.80
C VAL A 91 -0.29 -14.90 20.15
N THR A 92 -0.34 -15.77 19.14
CA THR A 92 -0.24 -17.23 19.31
C THR A 92 1.04 -17.73 18.66
N ASN A 93 1.77 -18.62 19.34
CA ASN A 93 2.95 -19.25 18.73
C ASN A 93 2.54 -20.06 17.49
N VAL A 94 3.29 -19.90 16.41
CA VAL A 94 3.14 -20.73 15.21
C VAL A 94 3.64 -22.12 15.55
N ALA A 95 2.79 -23.15 15.37
CA ALA A 95 3.08 -24.51 15.80
C ALA A 95 3.91 -25.32 14.79
N ARG A 96 4.00 -24.87 13.54
CA ARG A 96 4.75 -25.55 12.46
C ARG A 96 6.14 -24.95 12.35
N GLU A 97 7.09 -25.80 11.95
CA GLU A 97 8.41 -25.33 11.54
C GLU A 97 8.34 -24.56 10.22
N PRO A 98 9.30 -23.65 9.96
CA PRO A 98 10.43 -23.25 10.82
C PRO A 98 10.09 -22.26 11.95
N GLY A 99 8.90 -21.66 11.92
CA GLY A 99 8.49 -20.58 12.82
C GLY A 99 8.43 -20.98 14.28
N ASN A 100 8.03 -22.21 14.59
CA ASN A 100 8.04 -22.73 15.95
C ASN A 100 9.44 -22.66 16.58
N THR A 101 10.48 -23.16 15.90
CA THR A 101 11.87 -23.06 16.37
C THR A 101 12.35 -21.61 16.48
N LEU A 102 11.88 -20.74 15.60
CA LEU A 102 12.31 -19.35 15.52
C LEU A 102 11.50 -18.40 16.42
N GLY A 103 10.54 -18.92 17.20
CA GLY A 103 9.73 -18.11 18.11
C GLY A 103 8.73 -17.21 17.37
N LEU A 104 8.31 -17.59 16.16
CA LEU A 104 7.30 -16.87 15.39
C LEU A 104 5.94 -16.94 16.10
N GLN A 105 5.31 -15.79 16.23
CA GLN A 105 3.96 -15.65 16.73
C GLN A 105 3.08 -14.98 15.69
N SER A 106 1.78 -15.26 15.70
CA SER A 106 0.83 -14.63 14.79
C SER A 106 -0.51 -14.33 15.44
N VAL A 107 -1.26 -13.44 14.81
CA VAL A 107 -2.65 -13.13 15.14
C VAL A 107 -3.41 -12.79 13.86
N ASP A 108 -4.61 -13.33 13.73
CA ASP A 108 -5.54 -12.90 12.69
C ASP A 108 -6.31 -11.67 13.18
N LEU A 109 -6.28 -10.61 12.37
CA LEU A 109 -6.83 -9.30 12.68
C LEU A 109 -7.84 -8.90 11.61
N THR A 110 -9.02 -8.45 12.04
CA THR A 110 -9.98 -7.77 11.15
C THR A 110 -10.05 -6.31 11.56
N VAL A 111 -9.97 -5.40 10.60
CA VAL A 111 -10.10 -3.96 10.81
C VAL A 111 -11.28 -3.46 10.00
N ASP A 112 -12.29 -2.96 10.71
CA ASP A 112 -13.46 -2.33 10.12
C ASP A 112 -13.23 -0.84 9.85
N PHE A 113 -13.85 -0.33 8.79
CA PHE A 113 -13.76 1.06 8.39
C PHE A 113 -15.14 1.70 8.24
N THR A 114 -15.24 2.92 8.78
CA THR A 114 -16.33 3.84 8.43
C THR A 114 -15.74 4.95 7.58
N LEU A 115 -16.09 4.97 6.30
CA LEU A 115 -15.56 5.92 5.33
C LEU A 115 -16.61 6.95 4.93
N THR A 116 -16.22 8.22 5.01
CA THR A 116 -17.04 9.36 4.62
C THR A 116 -16.66 9.78 3.21
N GLU A 117 -17.66 9.96 2.34
CA GLU A 117 -17.46 10.46 0.99
C GLU A 117 -17.57 11.98 0.96
N HIS A 118 -16.68 12.60 0.19
CA HIS A 118 -16.61 14.04 0.00
C HIS A 118 -16.50 14.36 -1.49
N THR A 119 -17.18 15.43 -1.90
CA THR A 119 -17.11 15.97 -3.26
C THR A 119 -16.60 17.40 -3.23
N LEU A 120 -15.78 17.77 -4.21
CA LEU A 120 -15.25 19.12 -4.38
C LEU A 120 -15.50 19.60 -5.81
N ALA A 121 -16.05 20.81 -5.94
CA ALA A 121 -16.21 21.49 -7.22
C ALA A 121 -14.89 22.18 -7.60
N LEU A 122 -14.29 21.75 -8.70
CA LEU A 122 -13.05 22.28 -9.25
C LEU A 122 -13.34 23.10 -10.51
N SER A 123 -12.54 24.13 -10.74
CA SER A 123 -12.55 24.89 -11.99
C SER A 123 -11.51 24.34 -12.96
N SER A 124 -11.94 24.02 -14.17
CA SER A 124 -11.07 23.56 -15.26
C SER A 124 -10.16 24.70 -15.76
N VAL A 125 -8.89 24.37 -15.96
CA VAL A 125 -7.90 25.33 -16.47
C VAL A 125 -8.11 25.51 -17.98
N GLY A 126 -8.68 26.64 -18.38
CA GLY A 126 -8.75 27.07 -19.78
C GLY A 126 -10.16 27.39 -20.28
N ASP A 127 -11.20 26.85 -19.66
CA ASP A 127 -12.60 27.12 -20.01
C ASP A 127 -13.49 27.52 -18.82
N ASP A 128 -12.92 27.58 -17.61
CA ASP A 128 -13.61 27.89 -16.34
C ASP A 128 -14.84 27.01 -16.05
N SER A 129 -14.96 25.86 -16.74
CA SER A 129 -16.02 24.90 -16.47
C SER A 129 -15.84 24.27 -15.09
N THR A 130 -16.95 23.90 -14.45
CA THR A 130 -16.92 23.25 -13.14
C THR A 130 -16.94 21.73 -13.30
N ILE A 131 -16.00 21.05 -12.67
CA ILE A 131 -15.87 19.60 -12.64
C ILE A 131 -15.96 19.14 -11.18
N THR A 132 -16.70 18.07 -10.89
CA THR A 132 -16.81 17.54 -9.52
C THR A 132 -15.82 16.39 -9.32
N ALA A 133 -14.90 16.55 -8.38
CA ALA A 133 -13.99 15.49 -7.94
C ALA A 133 -14.47 14.88 -6.62
N THR A 134 -14.14 13.60 -6.38
CA THR A 134 -14.59 12.85 -5.21
C THR A 134 -13.39 12.24 -4.47
N TYR A 135 -13.47 12.17 -3.14
CA TYR A 135 -12.53 11.42 -2.31
C TYR A 135 -13.22 10.80 -1.09
N LEU A 136 -12.54 9.85 -0.45
CA LEU A 136 -12.99 9.21 0.79
C LEU A 136 -12.06 9.62 1.94
N ALA A 137 -12.61 9.79 3.15
CA ALA A 137 -11.87 9.99 4.38
C ALA A 137 -12.18 8.89 5.41
N ALA A 138 -11.18 8.49 6.19
CA ALA A 138 -11.29 7.53 7.29
C ALA A 138 -11.03 8.21 8.66
N SER A 139 -10.91 7.42 9.73
CA SER A 139 -10.73 7.90 11.10
C SER A 139 -9.56 8.86 11.29
N ASP A 140 -8.49 8.65 10.53
CA ASP A 140 -7.23 9.40 10.64
C ASP A 140 -7.05 10.34 9.43
N GLY A 141 -8.16 10.66 8.75
CA GLY A 141 -8.23 11.61 7.64
C GLY A 141 -7.91 10.98 6.29
N VAL A 142 -6.98 11.62 5.57
CA VAL A 142 -6.61 11.28 4.19
C VAL A 142 -5.10 11.29 3.99
N ILE A 143 -4.64 10.53 3.01
CA ILE A 143 -3.35 10.72 2.34
C ILE A 143 -3.59 11.65 1.16
N SER A 144 -2.75 12.68 1.04
CA SER A 144 -2.69 13.55 -0.14
C SER A 144 -1.24 13.67 -0.58
N ASN A 145 -0.90 13.01 -1.69
CA ASN A 145 0.40 13.13 -2.34
C ASN A 145 0.22 13.87 -3.67
N PRO A 146 1.22 14.65 -4.13
CA PRO A 146 1.08 15.43 -5.35
C PRO A 146 0.78 14.52 -6.54
N VAL A 147 -0.26 14.84 -7.31
CA VAL A 147 -0.67 14.13 -8.54
C VAL A 147 -1.17 12.69 -8.30
N GLU A 148 -1.26 12.23 -7.05
CA GLU A 148 -1.87 10.95 -6.70
C GLU A 148 -3.31 11.17 -6.19
N PRO A 149 -4.21 10.19 -6.28
CA PRO A 149 -5.55 10.28 -5.70
C PRO A 149 -5.47 10.52 -4.19
N VAL A 150 -6.36 11.38 -3.69
CA VAL A 150 -6.59 11.57 -2.27
C VAL A 150 -7.36 10.35 -1.76
N LEU A 151 -6.76 9.62 -0.82
CA LEU A 151 -7.26 8.34 -0.34
C LEU A 151 -7.44 8.34 1.19
N PRO A 152 -8.39 7.58 1.73
CA PRO A 152 -8.68 7.57 3.16
C PRO A 152 -7.49 6.97 3.94
N LEU A 153 -7.27 7.47 5.17
CA LEU A 153 -6.19 7.02 6.04
C LEU A 153 -6.72 6.54 7.39
N ALA A 154 -6.27 5.35 7.81
CA ALA A 154 -6.50 4.85 9.15
C ALA A 154 -5.20 4.30 9.76
N PHE A 155 -4.91 4.65 11.00
CA PHE A 155 -3.81 4.07 11.79
C PHE A 155 -4.35 3.21 12.91
N ARG A 156 -3.66 2.11 13.20
CA ARG A 156 -3.94 1.28 14.37
C ARG A 156 -2.63 0.92 15.07
N ASN A 157 -2.54 1.16 16.38
CA ASN A 157 -1.50 0.55 17.19
C ASN A 157 -1.66 -0.98 17.17
N VAL A 158 -0.62 -1.65 16.70
CA VAL A 158 -0.50 -3.12 16.64
C VAL A 158 0.77 -3.60 17.35
N GLY A 159 1.38 -2.75 18.18
CA GLY A 159 2.50 -3.12 19.02
C GLY A 159 2.11 -4.19 20.04
N VAL A 160 2.99 -5.16 20.25
CA VAL A 160 2.85 -6.18 21.29
C VAL A 160 4.14 -6.19 22.08
N ALA A 161 4.04 -6.12 23.41
CA ALA A 161 5.20 -6.07 24.30
C ALA A 161 6.11 -7.27 24.08
N ASP A 162 7.43 -7.05 24.21
CA ASP A 162 8.47 -8.07 24.05
C ASP A 162 8.47 -8.80 22.69
N THR A 163 7.89 -8.17 21.66
CA THR A 163 7.90 -8.69 20.30
C THR A 163 8.15 -7.57 19.29
N VAL A 164 8.44 -7.94 18.04
CA VAL A 164 8.51 -7.00 16.91
C VAL A 164 7.56 -7.51 15.84
N LEU A 165 6.64 -6.67 15.37
CA LEU A 165 5.87 -6.98 14.15
C LEU A 165 6.85 -7.04 12.98
N ARG A 166 6.82 -8.08 12.17
CA ARG A 166 7.78 -8.32 11.08
C ARG A 166 7.11 -8.19 9.72
N GLY A 167 5.88 -8.65 9.60
CA GLY A 167 5.16 -8.66 8.34
C GLY A 167 3.65 -8.72 8.49
N ILE A 168 2.97 -8.35 7.41
CA ILE A 168 1.52 -8.33 7.28
C ILE A 168 1.15 -9.26 6.13
N GLY A 169 0.43 -10.34 6.44
CA GLY A 169 -0.20 -11.19 5.43
C GLY A 169 -1.64 -10.74 5.20
N PHE A 170 -2.03 -10.40 3.97
CA PHE A 170 -3.43 -10.10 3.67
C PHE A 170 -4.24 -11.39 3.54
N ARG A 171 -5.33 -11.48 4.29
CA ARG A 171 -6.20 -12.67 4.37
C ARG A 171 -7.57 -12.43 3.72
N GLY A 172 -7.89 -11.20 3.33
CA GLY A 172 -9.13 -10.88 2.62
C GLY A 172 -9.77 -9.59 3.11
N GLY A 173 -11.04 -9.42 2.80
CA GLY A 173 -11.81 -8.23 3.22
C GLY A 173 -13.01 -7.99 2.32
N VAL A 174 -13.88 -7.08 2.74
CA VAL A 174 -15.10 -6.70 2.00
C VAL A 174 -14.97 -5.28 1.48
N TYR A 175 -15.41 -5.06 0.25
CA TYR A 175 -15.36 -3.76 -0.42
C TYR A 175 -16.57 -3.56 -1.34
N VAL A 176 -16.79 -2.31 -1.72
CA VAL A 176 -17.67 -1.92 -2.82
C VAL A 176 -16.88 -1.08 -3.81
N ASP A 177 -17.12 -1.31 -5.09
CA ASP A 177 -16.51 -0.53 -6.18
C ASP A 177 -17.49 0.55 -6.62
N LEU A 178 -17.08 1.82 -6.53
CA LEU A 178 -17.85 2.99 -6.95
C LEU A 178 -17.42 3.37 -8.37
N PRO A 179 -18.29 3.23 -9.39
CA PRO A 179 -17.93 3.55 -10.78
C PRO A 179 -17.99 5.06 -11.07
N ASP A 180 -17.47 5.45 -12.24
CA ASP A 180 -17.57 6.80 -12.80
C ASP A 180 -17.03 7.92 -11.88
N ILE A 181 -16.02 7.62 -11.07
CA ILE A 181 -15.41 8.56 -10.13
C ILE A 181 -14.25 9.31 -10.78
N LEU A 182 -14.31 10.63 -10.80
CA LEU A 182 -13.12 11.49 -10.93
C LEU A 182 -12.48 11.66 -9.55
N PRO A 183 -11.28 11.11 -9.29
CA PRO A 183 -10.65 11.26 -7.99
C PRO A 183 -10.13 12.69 -7.81
N LEU A 184 -10.30 13.26 -6.62
CA LEU A 184 -9.49 14.42 -6.23
C LEU A 184 -8.03 13.97 -6.16
N THR A 185 -7.11 14.72 -6.76
CA THR A 185 -5.67 14.44 -6.68
C THR A 185 -4.98 15.44 -5.76
N GLY A 186 -3.91 15.04 -5.08
CA GLY A 186 -3.17 15.96 -4.21
C GLY A 186 -2.53 17.08 -5.01
N ALA A 187 -2.61 18.31 -4.51
CA ALA A 187 -2.12 19.51 -5.17
C ALA A 187 -1.24 20.29 -4.20
N ALA A 188 0.04 19.89 -4.12
CA ALA A 188 1.02 20.61 -3.30
C ALA A 188 1.22 22.04 -3.81
N ALA A 189 1.21 22.97 -2.88
CA ALA A 189 1.27 24.40 -3.12
C ALA A 189 2.24 25.08 -2.14
N THR A 190 2.68 26.28 -2.49
CA THR A 190 3.47 27.13 -1.59
C THR A 190 2.68 28.37 -1.17
N GLU A 191 2.25 29.18 -2.14
CA GLU A 191 1.64 30.51 -1.91
C GLU A 191 0.31 30.70 -2.66
N VAL A 192 0.10 29.98 -3.75
CA VAL A 192 -1.10 30.02 -4.60
C VAL A 192 -1.63 28.61 -4.75
N ARG A 193 -2.96 28.46 -4.89
CA ARG A 193 -3.62 27.17 -5.10
C ARG A 193 -2.93 26.38 -6.22
N GLY A 194 -2.63 25.12 -5.93
CA GLY A 194 -2.07 24.18 -6.89
C GLY A 194 -3.13 23.75 -7.91
N VAL A 195 -2.65 23.19 -9.02
CA VAL A 195 -3.51 22.61 -10.05
C VAL A 195 -3.62 21.11 -9.82
N HIS A 196 -4.84 20.59 -9.81
CA HIS A 196 -5.10 19.15 -9.78
C HIS A 196 -4.82 18.54 -11.16
N ALA A 197 -3.82 17.68 -11.23
CA ALA A 197 -3.52 16.91 -12.43
C ALA A 197 -4.38 15.64 -12.48
N ALA A 198 -4.69 15.16 -13.69
CA ALA A 198 -5.34 13.87 -13.86
C ALA A 198 -4.44 12.72 -13.37
N PHE A 199 -5.05 11.71 -12.77
CA PHE A 199 -4.36 10.47 -12.38
C PHE A 199 -4.86 9.29 -13.21
N LEU A 200 -3.91 8.54 -13.77
CA LEU A 200 -4.19 7.41 -14.64
C LEU A 200 -3.53 6.16 -14.08
N SER A 201 -4.31 5.10 -13.86
CA SER A 201 -3.79 3.80 -13.43
C SER A 201 -4.60 2.66 -14.04
N GLN A 202 -3.89 1.70 -14.66
CA GLN A 202 -4.51 0.49 -15.22
C GLN A 202 -4.78 -0.59 -14.15
N VAL A 203 -4.22 -0.42 -12.95
CA VAL A 203 -4.40 -1.31 -11.80
C VAL A 203 -4.94 -0.52 -10.61
N PHE A 204 -5.45 -1.22 -9.59
CA PHE A 204 -5.85 -0.53 -8.37
C PHE A 204 -4.63 0.07 -7.66
N PHE A 205 -4.66 1.39 -7.47
CA PHE A 205 -3.65 2.16 -6.76
C PHE A 205 -4.15 2.58 -5.36
N PRO A 206 -3.33 2.46 -4.30
CA PRO A 206 -2.06 1.75 -4.28
C PRO A 206 -2.28 0.23 -4.42
N ILE A 207 -1.30 -0.48 -4.99
CA ILE A 207 -1.38 -1.95 -5.14
C ILE A 207 -1.45 -2.63 -3.76
N VAL A 208 -0.69 -2.11 -2.79
CA VAL A 208 -0.68 -2.58 -1.40
C VAL A 208 -1.19 -1.45 -0.49
N PRO A 209 -2.48 -1.48 -0.10
CA PRO A 209 -3.09 -0.43 0.73
C PRO A 209 -2.81 -0.56 2.23
N TRP A 210 -1.71 -1.19 2.63
CA TRP A 210 -1.30 -1.31 4.03
C TRP A 210 0.22 -1.26 4.18
N ARG A 211 0.71 -0.71 5.30
CA ARG A 211 2.14 -0.67 5.63
C ARG A 211 2.35 -0.72 7.15
N ILE A 212 3.54 -1.15 7.56
CA ILE A 212 3.98 -1.04 8.96
C ILE A 212 4.78 0.26 9.11
N ASN A 213 4.53 1.01 10.18
CA ASN A 213 5.32 2.17 10.57
C ASN A 213 5.88 1.98 11.99
N TYR A 214 7.21 2.03 12.11
CA TYR A 214 7.96 1.85 13.36
C TYR A 214 8.52 3.15 13.93
N PHE A 215 8.32 4.30 13.27
CA PHE A 215 9.03 5.54 13.64
C PHE A 215 8.78 5.94 15.08
N ASP A 216 7.57 5.75 15.59
CA ASP A 216 7.23 6.08 16.98
C ASP A 216 7.90 5.12 17.97
N GLN A 217 7.83 3.80 17.73
CA GLN A 217 8.55 2.81 18.54
C GLN A 217 10.07 3.05 18.54
N LEU A 218 10.67 3.39 17.39
CA LEU A 218 12.10 3.68 17.28
C LEU A 218 12.50 4.97 17.99
N ALA A 219 11.67 6.00 17.90
CA ALA A 219 11.89 7.28 18.57
C ALA A 219 11.69 7.19 20.09
N ASN A 220 10.76 6.34 20.54
CA ASN A 220 10.37 6.20 21.93
C ASN A 220 10.29 4.72 22.36
N PRO A 221 11.40 3.96 22.50
CA PRO A 221 11.35 2.51 22.70
C PRO A 221 10.55 2.01 23.91
N ALA A 222 10.37 2.85 24.94
CA ALA A 222 9.63 2.49 26.15
C ALA A 222 8.11 2.70 26.04
N THR A 223 7.65 3.60 25.16
CA THR A 223 6.25 4.08 25.13
C THR A 223 5.69 4.26 23.73
N GLY A 224 6.53 4.19 22.71
CA GLY A 224 6.18 4.38 21.31
C GLY A 224 5.53 3.13 20.74
N THR A 225 4.72 3.35 19.72
CA THR A 225 3.86 2.30 19.16
C THR A 225 4.33 1.85 17.78
N THR A 226 4.09 0.58 17.47
CA THR A 226 4.15 0.08 16.09
C THR A 226 2.78 0.29 15.46
N ARG A 227 2.71 1.04 14.36
CA ARG A 227 1.43 1.35 13.69
C ARG A 227 1.24 0.54 12.43
N LEU A 228 0.04 0.00 12.27
CA LEU A 228 -0.47 -0.49 11.00
C LEU A 228 -1.16 0.70 10.30
N ALA A 229 -0.54 1.15 9.21
CA ALA A 229 -1.06 2.18 8.34
C ALA A 229 -1.96 1.54 7.28
N LEU A 230 -3.21 1.98 7.17
CA LEU A 230 -4.22 1.41 6.29
C LEU A 230 -4.78 2.49 5.37
N VAL A 231 -4.92 2.15 4.10
CA VAL A 231 -5.51 2.99 3.05
C VAL A 231 -6.76 2.29 2.54
N PRO A 232 -7.91 2.37 3.24
CA PRO A 232 -9.12 1.63 2.90
C PRO A 232 -9.85 2.16 1.66
N GLY A 233 -9.12 2.74 0.70
CA GLY A 233 -9.59 3.11 -0.62
C GLY A 233 -8.53 2.83 -1.68
N GLN A 234 -8.95 2.42 -2.88
CA GLN A 234 -8.05 2.24 -4.03
C GLN A 234 -8.70 2.76 -5.30
N TYR A 235 -7.94 3.30 -6.24
CA TYR A 235 -8.46 3.84 -7.49
C TYR A 235 -7.87 3.15 -8.71
N ARG A 236 -8.69 2.93 -9.74
CA ARG A 236 -8.27 2.44 -11.06
C ARG A 236 -9.04 3.19 -12.14
N SER A 237 -8.36 3.73 -13.15
CA SER A 237 -8.99 4.39 -14.29
C SER A 237 -9.78 3.41 -15.16
N ASP A 238 -10.87 3.86 -15.76
CA ASP A 238 -11.69 3.01 -16.65
C ASP A 238 -10.96 2.71 -17.96
N THR A 239 -10.22 3.68 -18.46
CA THR A 239 -9.42 3.56 -19.69
C THR A 239 -8.06 4.25 -19.51
N PRO A 240 -7.06 3.95 -20.36
CA PRO A 240 -5.74 4.58 -20.27
C PRO A 240 -5.75 6.12 -20.43
N THR A 241 -6.82 6.71 -20.94
CA THR A 241 -6.98 8.16 -21.15
C THR A 241 -8.19 8.73 -20.41
N GLY A 242 -8.96 7.89 -19.72
CA GLY A 242 -10.17 8.27 -19.00
C GLY A 242 -9.85 9.01 -17.71
N LEU A 243 -10.52 10.15 -17.50
CA LEU A 243 -10.39 10.93 -16.27
C LEU A 243 -11.15 10.28 -15.10
N THR A 244 -12.14 9.44 -15.40
CA THR A 244 -12.91 8.69 -14.42
C THR A 244 -12.42 7.26 -14.28
N GLY A 245 -12.85 6.64 -13.18
CA GLY A 245 -12.48 5.29 -12.84
C GLY A 245 -13.36 4.70 -11.76
N ILE A 246 -12.90 3.55 -11.27
CA ILE A 246 -13.46 2.86 -10.13
C ILE A 246 -12.72 3.27 -8.86
N LEU A 247 -13.44 3.82 -7.88
CA LEU A 247 -12.97 4.00 -6.52
C LEU A 247 -13.48 2.84 -5.65
N ARG A 248 -12.57 1.94 -5.29
CA ARG A 248 -12.82 0.87 -4.33
C ARG A 248 -12.88 1.44 -2.92
N LYS A 249 -13.95 1.13 -2.21
CA LYS A 249 -14.21 1.49 -0.81
C LYS A 249 -14.24 0.23 0.05
N TRP A 250 -13.27 0.05 0.94
CA TRP A 250 -13.22 -1.10 1.83
C TRP A 250 -14.11 -0.89 3.06
N ALA A 251 -14.93 -1.90 3.37
CA ALA A 251 -15.70 -1.98 4.60
C ALA A 251 -14.86 -2.63 5.71
N ASP A 252 -14.14 -3.70 5.38
CA ASP A 252 -13.18 -4.35 6.27
C ASP A 252 -11.97 -4.86 5.50
N MET A 253 -10.82 -4.93 6.17
CA MET A 253 -9.63 -5.65 5.73
C MET A 253 -9.20 -6.65 6.79
N ARG A 254 -8.81 -7.85 6.34
CA ARG A 254 -8.42 -8.97 7.19
C ARG A 254 -6.97 -9.31 6.94
N PHE A 255 -6.23 -9.46 8.02
CA PHE A 255 -4.79 -9.69 8.01
C PHE A 255 -4.41 -10.83 8.94
N ARG A 256 -3.26 -11.43 8.68
CA ARG A 256 -2.47 -12.19 9.65
C ARG A 256 -1.21 -11.38 9.92
N LEU A 257 -1.04 -10.94 11.15
CA LEU A 257 0.15 -10.21 11.59
C LEU A 257 1.16 -11.19 12.17
N TYR A 258 2.44 -11.03 11.82
CA TYR A 258 3.50 -11.93 12.24
C TYR A 258 4.53 -11.22 13.11
N TYR A 259 4.78 -11.75 14.30
CA TYR A 259 5.66 -11.17 15.31
C TYR A 259 6.84 -12.10 15.59
N SER A 260 8.04 -11.53 15.68
CA SER A 260 9.25 -12.25 16.09
C SER A 260 10.28 -11.26 16.60
N ASP A 261 10.84 -11.53 17.78
CA ASP A 261 11.99 -10.83 18.36
C ASP A 261 13.29 -11.62 18.18
N ASN A 262 13.28 -12.67 17.35
CA ASN A 262 14.43 -13.54 17.16
C ASN A 262 15.61 -12.75 16.61
N ILE A 263 16.71 -12.76 17.37
CA ILE A 263 18.01 -12.19 17.00
C ILE A 263 19.14 -13.21 17.19
N SER A 264 18.78 -14.48 17.38
CA SER A 264 19.74 -15.53 17.67
C SER A 264 20.62 -15.84 16.46
N SER A 265 21.90 -16.06 16.71
CA SER A 265 22.80 -16.71 15.76
C SER A 265 22.79 -18.20 16.02
N TYR A 266 22.73 -19.01 14.96
CA TYR A 266 22.64 -20.47 15.02
C TYR A 266 23.97 -21.07 14.52
N PRO A 267 24.90 -21.46 15.43
CA PRO A 267 26.23 -21.94 15.06
C PRO A 267 26.21 -23.26 14.28
N ALA A 268 25.16 -24.06 14.44
CA ALA A 268 24.96 -25.31 13.69
C ALA A 268 24.67 -25.10 12.20
N LEU A 269 24.43 -23.85 11.79
CA LEU A 269 24.19 -23.42 10.42
C LEU A 269 25.21 -22.32 10.04
N ASP A 270 26.50 -22.57 10.27
CA ASP A 270 27.60 -21.64 9.95
C ASP A 270 27.46 -20.21 10.53
N GLY A 271 26.77 -20.08 11.67
CA GLY A 271 26.55 -18.79 12.33
C GLY A 271 25.41 -17.95 11.74
N ASN A 272 24.55 -18.56 10.93
CA ASN A 272 23.40 -17.90 10.32
C ASN A 272 22.51 -17.19 11.35
N VAL A 273 21.98 -16.03 10.95
CA VAL A 273 21.08 -15.19 11.75
C VAL A 273 19.76 -15.05 10.98
N PRO A 274 18.74 -15.88 11.28
CA PRO A 274 17.46 -15.88 10.57
C PRO A 274 16.78 -14.50 10.56
N ALA A 275 17.04 -13.68 11.58
CA ALA A 275 16.56 -12.31 11.68
C ALA A 275 16.97 -11.40 10.50
N LEU A 276 18.06 -11.73 9.80
CA LEU A 276 18.60 -11.00 8.65
C LEU A 276 18.11 -11.54 7.30
N ALA A 277 17.33 -12.63 7.31
CA ALA A 277 16.76 -13.19 6.09
C ALA A 277 15.83 -12.18 5.40
N ALA A 278 15.80 -12.20 4.07
CA ALA A 278 14.78 -11.49 3.30
C ALA A 278 13.42 -12.22 3.37
N PRO A 279 12.30 -11.54 3.03
CA PRO A 279 11.05 -12.23 2.74
C PRO A 279 11.22 -13.33 1.68
N PRO A 280 10.40 -14.41 1.67
CA PRO A 280 10.46 -15.44 0.64
C PRO A 280 10.30 -14.87 -0.78
N ASN A 281 10.93 -15.48 -1.77
CA ASN A 281 10.71 -15.14 -3.17
C ASN A 281 9.72 -16.12 -3.82
N ILE A 282 8.66 -15.59 -4.41
CA ILE A 282 7.67 -16.37 -5.17
C ILE A 282 8.13 -16.38 -6.64
N VAL A 283 8.76 -17.46 -7.04
CA VAL A 283 9.46 -17.58 -8.34
C VAL A 283 8.49 -17.85 -9.48
N GLN A 284 7.48 -18.68 -9.21
CA GLN A 284 6.53 -19.10 -10.22
C GLN A 284 5.17 -19.31 -9.59
N VAL A 285 4.13 -18.90 -10.31
CA VAL A 285 2.73 -19.13 -9.95
C VAL A 285 2.04 -19.67 -11.20
N THR A 286 1.58 -20.90 -11.14
CA THR A 286 0.80 -21.52 -12.21
C THR A 286 -0.57 -21.94 -11.72
N SER A 287 -1.51 -22.04 -12.64
CA SER A 287 -2.85 -22.52 -12.37
C SER A 287 -3.35 -23.35 -13.54
N THR A 288 -3.94 -24.51 -13.25
CA THR A 288 -4.51 -25.42 -14.24
C THR A 288 -6.01 -25.54 -13.99
N ILE A 289 -6.80 -25.40 -15.05
CA ILE A 289 -8.26 -25.50 -14.97
C ILE A 289 -8.65 -26.95 -15.27
N GLY A 290 -9.38 -27.58 -14.35
CA GLY A 290 -9.87 -28.95 -14.49
C GLY A 290 -11.34 -29.05 -14.15
N GLY A 291 -12.23 -29.17 -15.14
CA GLY A 291 -13.67 -29.29 -14.90
C GLY A 291 -14.23 -28.14 -14.08
N ASP A 292 -14.64 -28.41 -12.83
CA ASP A 292 -15.22 -27.45 -11.87
C ASP A 292 -14.23 -27.05 -10.76
N GLN A 293 -12.93 -27.13 -11.02
CA GLN A 293 -11.89 -26.68 -10.08
C GLN A 293 -10.72 -25.99 -10.79
N VAL A 294 -9.97 -25.23 -10.01
CA VAL A 294 -8.66 -24.67 -10.38
C VAL A 294 -7.62 -25.21 -9.42
N ASP A 295 -6.60 -25.86 -9.96
CA ASP A 295 -5.44 -26.32 -9.21
C ASP A 295 -4.33 -25.27 -9.33
N PHE A 296 -3.87 -24.76 -8.18
CA PHE A 296 -2.81 -23.78 -8.07
C PHE A 296 -1.51 -24.44 -7.63
N GLN A 297 -0.41 -23.96 -8.21
CA GLN A 297 0.93 -24.28 -7.76
C GLN A 297 1.74 -22.98 -7.63
N ALA A 298 2.39 -22.81 -6.47
CA ALA A 298 3.36 -21.77 -6.25
C ALA A 298 4.73 -22.38 -5.96
N THR A 299 5.76 -21.92 -6.67
CA THR A 299 7.16 -22.24 -6.37
C THR A 299 7.74 -21.10 -5.56
N VAL A 300 8.09 -21.37 -4.31
CA VAL A 300 8.56 -20.39 -3.32
C VAL A 300 9.90 -20.83 -2.77
N VAL A 301 10.87 -19.92 -2.82
CA VAL A 301 12.22 -20.12 -2.27
C VAL A 301 12.50 -19.07 -1.21
N GLY A 302 13.44 -19.33 -0.31
CA GLY A 302 13.82 -18.39 0.73
C GLY A 302 15.18 -18.73 1.29
N ASP A 303 15.69 -17.84 2.14
CA ASP A 303 16.90 -18.14 2.93
C ASP A 303 16.63 -19.38 3.80
N PRO A 304 17.41 -20.46 3.66
CA PRO A 304 17.24 -21.67 4.46
C PRO A 304 17.31 -21.44 5.98
N ALA A 305 17.98 -20.37 6.43
CA ALA A 305 18.06 -20.02 7.85
C ALA A 305 16.69 -19.63 8.44
N ALA A 306 15.82 -18.99 7.65
CA ALA A 306 14.47 -18.64 8.06
C ALA A 306 13.40 -19.60 7.50
N GLY A 307 13.70 -20.28 6.39
CA GLY A 307 12.80 -21.19 5.67
C GLY A 307 11.50 -20.53 5.19
N VAL A 308 10.64 -21.31 4.54
CA VAL A 308 9.28 -20.86 4.17
C VAL A 308 8.30 -21.48 5.16
N GLN A 309 7.46 -20.64 5.76
CA GLN A 309 6.54 -21.01 6.84
C GLN A 309 5.13 -21.32 6.32
N GLU A 310 4.54 -20.39 5.57
CA GLU A 310 3.19 -20.54 5.01
C GLU A 310 3.14 -19.87 3.63
N VAL A 311 2.31 -20.42 2.75
CA VAL A 311 1.97 -19.85 1.44
C VAL A 311 0.46 -19.95 1.27
N TRP A 312 -0.16 -18.88 0.78
CA TRP A 312 -1.60 -18.86 0.52
C TRP A 312 -1.92 -17.96 -0.65
N LEU A 313 -3.10 -18.16 -1.23
CA LEU A 313 -3.70 -17.22 -2.16
C LEU A 313 -4.74 -16.39 -1.45
N THR A 314 -4.96 -15.19 -1.95
CA THR A 314 -6.23 -14.50 -1.74
C THR A 314 -6.89 -14.33 -3.09
N TYR A 315 -8.18 -14.63 -3.17
CA TYR A 315 -8.94 -14.61 -4.42
C TYR A 315 -10.27 -13.87 -4.27
N THR A 316 -10.77 -13.36 -5.40
CA THR A 316 -12.09 -12.75 -5.56
C THR A 316 -12.72 -13.26 -6.85
N ILE A 317 -14.04 -13.19 -6.95
CA ILE A 317 -14.81 -13.61 -8.13
C ILE A 317 -15.37 -12.38 -8.83
N CYS A 318 -15.16 -12.27 -10.13
CA CYS A 318 -15.57 -11.14 -10.95
C CYS A 318 -16.35 -11.57 -12.19
N ASP A 319 -17.57 -11.09 -12.33
CA ASP A 319 -18.40 -11.26 -13.51
C ASP A 319 -18.19 -10.08 -14.47
N ASN A 320 -17.55 -10.35 -15.62
CA ASN A 320 -17.40 -9.39 -16.73
C ASN A 320 -17.02 -7.95 -16.29
N ALA A 321 -16.01 -7.85 -15.41
CA ALA A 321 -15.43 -6.65 -14.78
C ALA A 321 -15.99 -6.21 -13.42
N ALA A 322 -17.16 -6.67 -13.00
CA ALA A 322 -17.71 -6.39 -11.67
C ALA A 322 -17.35 -7.53 -10.70
N CYS A 323 -16.59 -7.22 -9.64
CA CYS A 323 -16.23 -8.20 -8.64
C CYS A 323 -17.27 -8.30 -7.52
N ASN A 324 -17.34 -9.46 -6.86
CA ASN A 324 -18.32 -9.78 -5.82
C ASN A 324 -18.14 -8.98 -4.50
N GLY A 325 -17.21 -8.02 -4.47
CA GLY A 325 -16.96 -7.18 -3.30
C GLY A 325 -16.24 -7.89 -2.16
N SER A 326 -15.63 -9.05 -2.38
CA SER A 326 -14.95 -9.77 -1.30
C SER A 326 -13.68 -10.49 -1.75
N TRP A 327 -12.66 -10.44 -0.90
CA TRP A 327 -11.44 -11.26 -1.01
C TRP A 327 -11.46 -12.34 0.05
N LEU A 328 -11.15 -13.58 -0.36
CA LEU A 328 -11.13 -14.77 0.49
C LEU A 328 -9.76 -15.44 0.45
N PRO A 329 -9.28 -16.04 1.56
CA PRO A 329 -8.01 -16.76 1.58
C PRO A 329 -8.18 -18.21 1.11
N LEU A 330 -7.10 -18.77 0.57
CA LEU A 330 -6.94 -20.20 0.27
C LEU A 330 -5.51 -20.60 0.66
N ASP A 331 -5.37 -21.31 1.79
CA ASP A 331 -4.06 -21.78 2.26
C ASP A 331 -3.53 -22.91 1.36
N LEU A 332 -2.26 -22.84 0.98
CA LEU A 332 -1.57 -23.87 0.22
C LEU A 332 -0.86 -24.86 1.13
N THR A 333 -0.68 -26.08 0.63
CA THR A 333 0.04 -27.15 1.31
C THR A 333 1.39 -27.35 0.64
N GLN A 334 2.46 -27.36 1.42
CA GLN A 334 3.79 -27.68 0.92
C GLN A 334 3.83 -29.13 0.41
N ASN A 335 4.52 -29.35 -0.70
CA ASN A 335 4.72 -30.68 -1.24
C ASN A 335 5.73 -31.46 -0.41
N ASP A 336 5.40 -32.72 -0.05
CA ASP A 336 6.28 -33.56 0.79
C ASP A 336 7.60 -33.95 0.11
N SER A 337 7.66 -33.91 -1.22
CA SER A 337 8.84 -34.30 -2.01
C SER A 337 9.61 -33.12 -2.60
N ASP A 338 9.03 -31.91 -2.56
CA ASP A 338 9.63 -30.68 -3.05
C ASP A 338 9.29 -29.53 -2.09
N SER A 339 10.26 -29.17 -1.23
CA SER A 339 10.08 -28.12 -0.23
C SER A 339 9.84 -26.73 -0.80
N THR A 340 10.09 -26.53 -2.10
CA THR A 340 9.83 -25.24 -2.77
C THR A 340 8.43 -25.16 -3.36
N ARG A 341 7.72 -26.29 -3.49
CA ARG A 341 6.42 -26.35 -4.15
C ARG A 341 5.28 -26.33 -3.14
N TRP A 342 4.28 -25.50 -3.43
CA TRP A 342 3.06 -25.34 -2.64
C TRP A 342 1.83 -25.48 -3.53
N ASP A 343 0.93 -26.38 -3.16
CA ASP A 343 -0.22 -26.78 -3.97
C ASP A 343 -1.55 -26.47 -3.24
N GLY A 344 -2.61 -26.17 -4.00
CA GLY A 344 -3.96 -26.02 -3.46
C GLY A 344 -5.02 -25.97 -4.54
N THR A 345 -6.26 -26.30 -4.18
CA THR A 345 -7.38 -26.43 -5.12
C THR A 345 -8.53 -25.54 -4.71
N LEU A 346 -9.07 -24.77 -5.67
CA LEU A 346 -10.31 -24.02 -5.51
C LEU A 346 -11.43 -24.71 -6.28
N LEU A 347 -12.50 -25.08 -5.58
CA LEU A 347 -13.73 -25.54 -6.20
C LEU A 347 -14.52 -24.34 -6.73
N LEU A 348 -14.91 -24.39 -8.00
CA LEU A 348 -15.57 -23.30 -8.70
C LEU A 348 -17.09 -23.28 -8.48
N ASN A 349 -17.70 -24.43 -8.20
CA ASN A 349 -19.13 -24.58 -7.94
C ASN A 349 -19.99 -23.89 -9.02
N GLY A 350 -19.63 -24.07 -10.30
CA GLY A 350 -20.28 -23.45 -11.45
C GLY A 350 -19.79 -22.04 -11.81
N THR A 351 -18.86 -21.46 -11.06
CA THR A 351 -18.22 -20.18 -11.41
C THR A 351 -17.22 -20.39 -12.55
N PRO A 352 -17.27 -19.63 -13.66
CA PRO A 352 -16.24 -19.74 -14.69
C PRO A 352 -14.84 -19.44 -14.12
N ALA A 353 -13.84 -20.26 -14.44
CA ALA A 353 -12.47 -20.04 -13.97
C ALA A 353 -11.92 -18.66 -14.39
N SER A 354 -12.34 -18.16 -15.54
CA SER A 354 -12.00 -16.82 -16.06
C SER A 354 -12.53 -15.67 -15.19
N HIS A 355 -13.46 -15.93 -14.27
CA HIS A 355 -13.99 -14.94 -13.32
C HIS A 355 -13.14 -14.83 -12.04
N VAL A 356 -12.26 -15.80 -11.77
CA VAL A 356 -11.41 -15.76 -10.58
C VAL A 356 -10.27 -14.76 -10.80
N ARG A 357 -10.00 -13.94 -9.79
CA ARG A 357 -8.80 -13.10 -9.70
C ARG A 357 -8.08 -13.42 -8.41
N TYR A 358 -6.75 -13.52 -8.44
CA TYR A 358 -5.99 -13.91 -7.26
C TYR A 358 -4.61 -13.26 -7.16
N MET A 359 -4.06 -13.27 -5.96
CA MET A 359 -2.67 -12.93 -5.63
C MET A 359 -2.12 -13.93 -4.62
N VAL A 360 -0.81 -14.12 -4.62
CA VAL A 360 -0.13 -15.13 -3.78
C VAL A 360 0.69 -14.44 -2.70
N HIS A 361 0.68 -14.99 -1.51
CA HIS A 361 1.44 -14.51 -0.36
C HIS A 361 2.33 -15.64 0.16
N ALA A 362 3.51 -15.29 0.65
CA ALA A 362 4.42 -16.23 1.30
C ALA A 362 5.10 -15.58 2.50
N VAL A 363 5.28 -16.33 3.58
CA VAL A 363 5.92 -15.86 4.82
C VAL A 363 7.07 -16.78 5.22
N ASN A 364 8.15 -16.24 5.78
CA ASN A 364 9.26 -17.02 6.33
C ASN A 364 9.10 -17.27 7.84
N GLY A 365 9.98 -18.09 8.42
CA GLY A 365 9.94 -18.43 9.84
C GLY A 365 10.23 -17.28 10.81
N VAL A 366 10.62 -16.09 10.33
CA VAL A 366 10.75 -14.87 11.15
C VAL A 366 9.69 -13.82 10.81
N GLY A 367 8.64 -14.21 10.09
CA GLY A 367 7.44 -13.39 9.87
C GLY A 367 7.51 -12.35 8.77
N LEU A 368 8.54 -12.36 7.92
CA LEU A 368 8.62 -11.47 6.75
C LEU A 368 7.76 -12.02 5.60
N VAL A 369 6.96 -11.15 4.98
CA VAL A 369 5.94 -11.52 4.01
C VAL A 369 6.25 -10.96 2.62
N SER A 370 6.06 -11.77 1.60
CA SER A 370 6.06 -11.38 0.19
C SER A 370 4.69 -11.54 -0.43
N ILE A 371 4.42 -10.72 -1.46
CA ILE A 371 3.19 -10.75 -2.25
C ILE A 371 3.58 -10.82 -3.72
N ALA A 372 3.01 -11.77 -4.45
CA ALA A 372 3.12 -11.87 -5.89
C ALA A 372 1.81 -11.44 -6.55
N THR A 373 1.97 -10.58 -7.56
CA THR A 373 0.91 -10.06 -8.43
C THR A 373 1.41 -10.13 -9.88
N ASN A 374 0.49 -10.05 -10.84
CA ASN A 374 0.82 -9.91 -12.25
C ASN A 374 1.10 -8.43 -12.58
N LEU A 375 2.30 -7.94 -12.22
CA LEU A 375 2.73 -6.56 -12.43
C LEU A 375 1.78 -5.51 -11.80
N GLY A 376 1.31 -5.79 -10.59
CA GLY A 376 0.32 -4.96 -9.88
C GLY A 376 -1.14 -5.29 -10.21
N ALA A 377 -1.39 -5.96 -11.34
CA ALA A 377 -2.68 -6.59 -11.60
C ALA A 377 -2.77 -7.95 -10.90
N THR A 378 -3.97 -8.48 -10.77
CA THR A 378 -4.21 -9.81 -10.19
C THR A 378 -4.04 -10.90 -11.24
N TYR A 379 -3.61 -12.10 -10.85
CA TYR A 379 -3.57 -13.26 -11.74
C TYR A 379 -4.98 -13.74 -12.13
N THR A 380 -5.07 -14.43 -13.27
CA THR A 380 -6.28 -15.11 -13.76
C THR A 380 -5.97 -16.58 -14.02
N PRO A 381 -6.82 -17.54 -13.60
CA PRO A 381 -6.55 -18.95 -13.83
C PRO A 381 -6.30 -19.34 -15.29
N GLY A 382 -5.36 -20.27 -15.51
CA GLY A 382 -5.01 -20.78 -16.83
C GLY A 382 -4.24 -19.80 -17.71
N VAL A 383 -3.89 -18.62 -17.19
CA VAL A 383 -3.03 -17.65 -17.87
C VAL A 383 -1.65 -17.69 -17.20
N ASP A 384 -0.64 -18.14 -17.93
CA ASP A 384 0.75 -18.03 -17.52
C ASP A 384 1.35 -16.75 -18.13
N PRO A 385 1.62 -15.70 -17.32
CA PRO A 385 2.21 -14.47 -17.84
C PRO A 385 3.66 -14.65 -18.33
N GLY A 386 4.33 -15.76 -17.97
CA GLY A 386 5.67 -16.11 -18.44
C GLY A 386 5.69 -17.00 -19.68
N ASP A 387 4.54 -17.53 -20.12
CA ASP A 387 4.47 -18.39 -21.30
C ASP A 387 4.43 -17.56 -22.59
N LEU A 388 5.60 -17.43 -23.22
CA LEU A 388 5.76 -16.79 -24.53
C LEU A 388 5.28 -17.67 -25.71
N THR A 389 4.83 -18.90 -25.45
CA THR A 389 4.64 -19.95 -26.46
C THR A 389 3.20 -20.43 -26.63
N SER A 390 2.28 -20.12 -25.70
CA SER A 390 0.87 -20.50 -25.86
C SER A 390 0.17 -19.67 -26.94
N ASN A 391 -0.07 -20.32 -28.08
CA ASN A 391 -1.08 -19.91 -29.08
C ASN A 391 -2.53 -20.14 -28.57
N GLY A 392 -2.77 -20.14 -27.25
CA GLY A 392 -4.08 -20.37 -26.64
C GLY A 392 -4.85 -19.07 -26.46
N ALA A 393 -6.13 -19.07 -26.83
CA ALA A 393 -7.00 -17.91 -27.07
C ALA A 393 -7.28 -16.92 -25.90
N ALA A 394 -6.44 -16.85 -24.87
CA ALA A 394 -6.51 -15.85 -23.80
C ALA A 394 -5.16 -15.23 -23.42
N ALA A 395 -4.03 -15.75 -23.92
CA ALA A 395 -2.78 -15.02 -23.93
C ALA A 395 -2.77 -14.15 -25.19
N SER A 396 -3.18 -12.89 -25.09
CA SER A 396 -2.69 -11.90 -26.04
C SER A 396 -1.17 -11.92 -25.91
N GLN A 397 -0.49 -12.62 -26.82
CA GLN A 397 0.97 -12.69 -26.87
C GLN A 397 1.49 -11.28 -26.60
N ALA A 398 2.46 -11.15 -25.70
CA ALA A 398 3.22 -9.91 -25.60
C ALA A 398 3.95 -9.75 -26.94
N VAL A 399 3.29 -9.11 -27.91
CA VAL A 399 3.88 -8.82 -29.21
C VAL A 399 4.90 -7.72 -28.95
N GLN A 400 6.13 -7.91 -29.43
CA GLN A 400 7.14 -6.87 -29.33
C GLN A 400 6.57 -5.57 -29.94
N THR A 401 6.42 -4.55 -29.10
CA THR A 401 5.98 -3.23 -29.52
C THR A 401 7.15 -2.26 -29.62
N GLY A 402 7.15 -1.43 -30.66
CA GLY A 402 8.04 -0.30 -30.81
C GLY A 402 7.24 1.00 -30.64
N LEU A 403 7.77 1.93 -29.85
CA LEU A 403 7.21 3.28 -29.75
C LEU A 403 8.20 4.26 -30.39
N SER A 404 7.75 5.01 -31.39
CA SER A 404 8.54 6.09 -31.98
C SER A 404 7.76 7.39 -32.04
N LEU A 405 8.44 8.51 -31.86
CA LEU A 405 7.89 9.81 -32.17
C LEU A 405 7.93 10.00 -33.69
N VAL A 406 6.76 10.32 -34.26
CA VAL A 406 6.62 10.68 -35.67
C VAL A 406 6.90 12.17 -35.77
N ASP A 407 7.93 12.51 -36.53
CA ASP A 407 8.34 13.88 -36.85
C ASP A 407 8.43 14.83 -35.63
N PRO A 408 9.23 14.50 -34.59
CA PRO A 408 9.41 15.42 -33.47
C PRO A 408 10.06 16.71 -33.98
N SER A 409 9.43 17.86 -33.71
CA SER A 409 9.98 19.17 -34.04
C SER A 409 11.34 19.36 -33.35
N ALA A 410 12.39 19.58 -34.13
CA ALA A 410 13.77 19.60 -33.65
C ALA A 410 14.09 20.79 -32.72
N GLU A 411 13.40 21.92 -32.88
CA GLU A 411 13.56 23.12 -32.06
C GLU A 411 12.24 23.88 -31.96
N VAL A 412 11.84 24.25 -30.74
CA VAL A 412 10.67 25.10 -30.50
C VAL A 412 10.99 26.12 -29.42
N ALA A 413 10.43 27.32 -29.52
CA ALA A 413 10.64 28.37 -28.53
C ALA A 413 10.09 27.96 -27.16
N TYR A 414 10.83 28.27 -26.10
CA TYR A 414 10.42 28.00 -24.72
C TYR A 414 9.05 28.64 -24.43
N GLY A 415 8.14 27.85 -23.85
CA GLY A 415 6.77 28.29 -23.51
C GLY A 415 5.73 28.11 -24.62
N THR A 416 6.08 27.53 -25.76
CA THR A 416 5.12 27.18 -26.82
C THR A 416 4.54 25.79 -26.64
N GLN A 417 3.27 25.61 -26.99
CA GLN A 417 2.61 24.30 -27.01
C GLN A 417 3.04 23.53 -28.26
N VAL A 418 3.48 22.29 -28.08
CA VAL A 418 3.91 21.41 -29.16
C VAL A 418 3.06 20.16 -29.13
N THR A 419 2.58 19.73 -30.31
CA THR A 419 1.87 18.46 -30.45
C THR A 419 2.84 17.42 -30.98
N PHE A 420 3.02 16.33 -30.23
CA PHE A 420 3.78 15.18 -30.68
C PHE A 420 2.81 14.08 -31.12
N THR A 421 3.15 13.40 -32.21
CA THR A 421 2.48 12.17 -32.59
C THR A 421 3.41 11.02 -32.27
N ALA A 422 2.96 10.07 -31.45
CA ALA A 422 3.67 8.82 -31.25
C ALA A 422 3.01 7.74 -32.11
N ARG A 423 3.83 6.85 -32.69
CA ARG A 423 3.36 5.68 -33.41
C ARG A 423 3.80 4.44 -32.63
N LEU A 424 2.81 3.73 -32.12
CA LEU A 424 2.98 2.37 -31.63
C LEU A 424 2.98 1.41 -32.81
N THR A 425 3.98 0.57 -32.91
CA THR A 425 4.05 -0.53 -33.87
C THR A 425 4.20 -1.85 -33.16
N ASN A 426 3.77 -2.92 -33.79
CA ASN A 426 4.16 -4.28 -33.45
C ASN A 426 4.84 -4.95 -34.67
N THR A 427 5.13 -6.24 -34.59
CA THR A 427 5.74 -7.01 -35.69
C THR A 427 4.88 -7.07 -36.97
N VAL A 428 3.61 -6.67 -36.91
CA VAL A 428 2.63 -6.74 -38.01
C VAL A 428 2.29 -5.35 -38.58
N GLY A 429 2.53 -4.25 -37.84
CA GLY A 429 2.30 -2.90 -38.34
C GLY A 429 1.99 -1.87 -37.25
N ALA A 430 1.37 -0.75 -37.64
CA ALA A 430 0.92 0.28 -36.69
C ALA A 430 -0.28 -0.22 -35.89
N LEU A 431 -0.26 0.00 -34.58
CA LEU A 431 -1.38 -0.24 -33.70
C LEU A 431 -2.13 1.09 -33.49
N ALA A 432 -3.43 1.10 -33.77
CA ALA A 432 -4.28 2.28 -33.60
C ALA A 432 -5.01 2.21 -32.26
N GLY A 433 -5.07 3.33 -31.52
CA GLY A 433 -5.89 3.47 -30.32
C GLY A 433 -5.40 2.70 -29.09
N GLN A 434 -4.14 2.26 -29.07
CA GLN A 434 -3.47 1.71 -27.90
C GLN A 434 -2.22 2.56 -27.61
N PRO A 435 -1.92 2.88 -26.34
CA PRO A 435 -0.77 3.71 -25.99
C PRO A 435 0.56 3.06 -26.41
#